data_AF-A0A951G4V2-F1
#
_entry.id   AF-A0A951G4V2-F1
#
_cell.length_a   1.000
_cell.length_b   1.000
_cell.length_c   1.000
_cell.angle_alpha   90.00
_cell.angle_beta   90.00
_cell.angle_gamma   90.00
#
_symmetry.space_group_name_H-M   'P 1'
#
loop_
_entity.id
_entity.type
_entity.pdbx_description
1 polymer ?
#
loop_
_entity_poly.entity_id
_entity_poly.type
_entity_poly.pdbx_seq_one_letter_code
_entity_poly.pdbx_strand_id
1 'polypeptide(L)'
;ATYQVICGSTREEAQRRLARLGPPGERMLSGGVVGTPSEVVGSLEELAKAGCETVYLHIFDIDDLDHLRLIGSEVVPQVASM
;
A
#
# COMPACT_ATOMS: atom_id res chain seq x y z
N ALA A 1 -9.67 4.18 8.45
CA ALA A 1 -8.76 3.15 9.01
C ALA A 1 -7.30 3.48 8.67
N THR A 2 -6.33 3.11 9.50
CA THR A 2 -4.90 3.15 9.11
C THR A 2 -4.56 1.83 8.43
N TYR A 3 -3.92 1.89 7.26
CA TYR A 3 -3.63 0.72 6.45
C TYR A 3 -2.17 0.74 5.99
N GLN A 4 -1.39 -0.24 6.42
CA GLN A 4 0.01 -0.35 6.03
C GLN A 4 0.11 -0.77 4.56
N VAL A 5 0.94 -0.09 3.79
CA VAL A 5 1.09 -0.38 2.36
C VAL A 5 2.56 -0.42 1.95
N ILE A 6 2.91 -1.44 1.17
CA ILE A 6 4.09 -1.46 0.32
C ILE A 6 3.66 -1.82 -1.08
N CYS A 7 3.59 -0.81 -1.94
CA CYS A 7 3.31 -0.96 -3.35
C CYS A 7 4.63 -1.04 -4.14
N GLY A 8 4.66 -1.80 -5.22
CA GLY A 8 5.72 -1.79 -6.23
C GLY A 8 5.09 -1.98 -7.61
N SER A 9 5.73 -1.47 -8.68
CA SER A 9 5.19 -1.64 -10.04
C SER A 9 5.11 -3.13 -10.44
N THR A 10 5.98 -3.94 -9.85
CA THR A 10 5.89 -5.39 -9.84
C THR A 10 5.91 -5.94 -8.42
N ARG A 11 5.51 -7.20 -8.27
CA ARG A 11 5.56 -7.89 -6.97
C ARG A 11 7.00 -8.01 -6.47
N GLU A 12 7.98 -8.22 -7.34
CA GLU A 12 9.40 -8.26 -6.98
C GLU A 12 9.89 -6.91 -6.44
N GLU A 13 9.42 -5.80 -7.02
CA GLU A 13 9.74 -4.46 -6.49
C GLU A 13 9.12 -4.25 -5.11
N ALA A 14 7.85 -4.63 -4.92
CA ALA A 14 7.19 -4.56 -3.62
C ALA A 14 7.95 -5.38 -2.56
N GLN A 15 8.42 -6.58 -2.91
CA GLN A 15 9.23 -7.43 -2.02
C GLN A 15 10.61 -6.80 -1.71
N ARG A 16 11.25 -6.15 -2.70
CA ARG A 16 12.50 -5.40 -2.44
C ARG A 16 12.28 -4.24 -1.46
N ARG A 17 11.17 -3.49 -1.59
CA ARG A 17 10.82 -2.44 -0.64
C ARG A 17 10.52 -3.00 0.75
N LEU A 18 9.80 -4.13 0.84
CA LEU A 18 9.53 -4.83 2.09
C LEU A 18 10.82 -5.22 2.82
N ALA A 19 11.76 -5.83 2.11
CA ALA A 19 13.02 -6.31 2.67
C ALA A 19 13.86 -5.19 3.34
N ARG A 20 13.68 -3.92 2.94
CA ARG A 20 14.36 -2.78 3.55
C ARG A 20 13.90 -2.48 4.98
N LEU A 21 12.70 -2.91 5.36
CA LEU A 21 12.17 -2.72 6.72
C LEU A 21 12.74 -3.73 7.73
N GLY A 22 13.25 -4.86 7.22
CA GLY A 22 13.69 -5.98 8.03
C GLY A 22 12.56 -6.70 8.79
N PRO A 23 12.89 -7.77 9.54
CA PRO A 23 11.89 -8.66 10.15
C PRO A 23 10.89 -8.00 11.12
N PRO A 24 11.25 -6.97 11.91
CA PRO A 24 10.29 -6.26 12.74
C PRO A 24 9.24 -5.49 11.92
N GLY A 25 9.65 -4.85 10.82
CA GLY A 25 8.74 -4.10 9.96
C GLY A 25 7.80 -5.00 9.17
N GLU A 26 8.27 -6.17 8.72
CA GLU A 26 7.42 -7.18 8.09
C GLU A 26 6.26 -7.63 8.99
N ARG A 27 6.51 -7.80 10.30
CA ARG A 27 5.45 -8.16 11.26
C ARG A 27 4.38 -7.07 11.42
N MET A 28 4.72 -5.81 11.19
CA MET A 28 3.77 -4.68 11.27
C MET A 28 2.82 -4.61 10.07
N LEU A 29 3.08 -5.36 9.00
CA LEU A 29 2.24 -5.45 7.80
C LEU A 29 1.16 -6.55 7.89
N SER A 30 1.01 -7.23 9.03
CA SER A 30 0.04 -8.31 9.19
C SER A 30 -1.42 -7.90 8.96
N GLY A 31 -1.72 -6.60 9.03
CA GLY A 31 -3.04 -6.03 8.73
C GLY A 31 -3.08 -5.16 7.46
N GLY A 32 -2.00 -5.13 6.68
CA GLY A 32 -1.84 -4.27 5.50
C GLY A 32 -1.70 -5.04 4.19
N VAL A 33 -1.11 -4.41 3.19
CA VAL A 33 -0.88 -5.00 1.86
C VAL A 33 0.55 -4.79 1.39
N VAL A 34 1.12 -5.83 0.78
CA VAL A 34 2.38 -5.77 0.04
C VAL A 34 2.13 -6.32 -1.36
N GLY A 35 2.27 -5.49 -2.40
CA GLY A 35 1.95 -5.93 -3.76
C GLY A 35 1.99 -4.85 -4.83
N THR A 36 1.33 -5.13 -5.93
CA THR A 36 1.15 -4.26 -7.11
C THR A 36 0.03 -3.24 -6.90
N PRO A 37 -0.07 -2.18 -7.74
CA PRO A 37 -1.16 -1.21 -7.63
C PRO A 37 -2.55 -1.86 -7.65
N SER A 38 -2.76 -2.85 -8.52
CA SER A 38 -4.03 -3.58 -8.58
C SER A 38 -4.36 -4.35 -7.31
N GLU A 39 -3.36 -4.94 -6.66
CA GLU A 39 -3.55 -5.66 -5.40
C GLU A 39 -3.83 -4.69 -4.24
N VAL A 40 -3.19 -3.52 -4.24
CA VAL A 40 -3.46 -2.46 -3.27
C VAL A 40 -4.88 -1.92 -3.46
N VAL A 41 -5.28 -1.60 -4.69
CA VAL A 41 -6.64 -1.14 -5.01
C VAL A 41 -7.65 -2.18 -4.54
N GLY A 42 -7.51 -3.45 -4.95
CA GLY A 42 -8.42 -4.53 -4.54
C GLY A 42 -8.59 -4.63 -3.03
N SER A 43 -7.50 -4.47 -2.26
CA SER A 43 -7.60 -4.46 -0.80
C SER A 43 -8.36 -3.24 -0.25
N LEU A 44 -8.18 -2.06 -0.85
CA LEU A 44 -8.94 -0.86 -0.51
C LEU A 44 -10.43 -1.00 -0.88
N GLU A 45 -10.76 -1.69 -1.97
CA GLU A 45 -12.14 -1.99 -2.32
C GLU A 45 -12.82 -2.88 -1.27
N GLU A 46 -12.11 -3.89 -0.74
CA GLU A 46 -12.63 -4.73 0.35
C GLU A 46 -12.89 -3.93 1.62
N LEU A 47 -12.01 -2.98 1.95
CA LEU A 47 -12.25 -2.04 3.06
C LEU A 47 -13.48 -1.15 2.79
N ALA A 48 -13.64 -0.66 1.57
CA ALA A 48 -14.80 0.14 1.18
C ALA A 48 -16.11 -0.66 1.27
N LYS A 49 -16.11 -1.92 0.81
CA LYS A 49 -17.25 -2.86 0.97
C LYS A 49 -17.59 -3.12 2.44
N ALA A 50 -16.59 -3.09 3.32
CA ALA A 50 -16.77 -3.18 4.77
C ALA A 50 -17.24 -1.86 5.42
N GLY A 51 -17.47 -0.80 4.64
CA GLY A 51 -17.96 0.50 5.09
C GLY A 51 -16.87 1.52 5.43
N CYS A 52 -15.61 1.28 5.06
CA CYS A 52 -14.56 2.28 5.25
C CYS A 52 -14.67 3.39 4.19
N GLU A 53 -15.04 4.60 4.61
CA GLU A 53 -15.09 5.78 3.74
C GLU A 53 -13.74 6.50 3.62
N THR A 54 -12.81 6.25 4.55
CA THR A 54 -11.50 6.91 4.56
C THR A 54 -10.40 5.98 5.04
N VAL A 55 -9.31 5.92 4.28
CA VAL A 55 -8.12 5.12 4.59
C VAL A 55 -6.88 6.01 4.62
N TYR A 56 -6.11 5.92 5.71
CA TYR A 56 -4.81 6.55 5.86
C TYR A 56 -3.74 5.52 5.54
N LEU A 57 -3.04 5.70 4.42
CA LEU A 57 -1.96 4.82 3.99
C LEU A 57 -0.70 5.09 4.81
N HIS A 58 -0.21 4.09 5.53
CA HIS A 58 1.02 4.16 6.30
C HIS A 58 2.20 3.69 5.44
N ILE A 59 3.09 4.64 5.13
CA ILE A 59 4.34 4.43 4.41
C ILE A 59 5.48 4.46 5.42
N PHE A 60 6.33 3.42 5.41
CA PHE A 60 7.35 3.22 6.43
C PHE A 60 8.65 3.96 6.17
N ASP A 61 9.00 4.16 4.89
CA ASP A 61 10.20 4.89 4.51
C ASP A 61 9.86 6.25 3.92
N ILE A 62 10.27 7.30 4.61
CA ILE A 62 10.02 8.69 4.23
C ILE A 62 10.85 9.13 3.02
N ASP A 63 11.98 8.46 2.78
CA ASP A 63 12.88 8.80 1.67
C ASP A 63 12.48 8.09 0.35
N ASP A 64 11.57 7.11 0.40
CA ASP A 64 11.06 6.38 -0.77
C ASP A 64 9.98 7.19 -1.51
N LEU A 65 10.39 8.28 -2.13
CA LEU A 65 9.50 9.15 -2.90
C LEU A 65 8.94 8.47 -4.15
N ASP A 66 9.63 7.47 -4.71
CA ASP A 66 9.14 6.71 -5.86
C ASP A 66 7.97 5.81 -5.47
N HIS A 67 7.94 5.31 -4.24
CA HIS A 67 6.77 4.65 -3.69
C HIS A 67 5.56 5.58 -3.55
N LEU A 68 5.76 6.80 -3.04
CA LEU A 68 4.70 7.80 -2.97
C LEU A 68 4.19 8.19 -4.36
N ARG A 69 5.10 8.39 -5.32
CA ARG A 69 4.74 8.70 -6.72
C ARG A 69 3.89 7.60 -7.32
N LEU A 70 4.30 6.34 -7.17
CA LEU A 70 3.58 5.18 -7.70
C LEU A 70 2.15 5.09 -7.13
N ILE A 71 1.98 5.25 -5.82
CA ILE A 71 0.66 5.27 -5.19
C ILE A 71 -0.17 6.43 -5.73
N GLY A 72 0.40 7.62 -5.79
CA GLY A 72 -0.28 8.81 -6.29
C GLY A 72 -0.72 8.71 -7.75
N SER A 73 0.06 8.04 -8.61
CA SER A 73 -0.23 7.92 -10.04
C SER A 73 -1.10 6.71 -10.39
N GLU A 74 -0.93 5.58 -9.70
CA GLU A 74 -1.56 4.31 -10.09
C GLU A 74 -2.68 3.87 -9.14
N VAL A 75 -2.62 4.22 -7.85
CA VAL A 75 -3.62 3.74 -6.86
C VAL A 75 -4.69 4.80 -6.60
N VAL A 76 -4.27 6.03 -6.25
CA VAL A 76 -5.20 7.11 -5.87
C VAL A 76 -6.27 7.38 -6.94
N PRO A 77 -5.96 7.45 -8.25
CA PRO A 77 -6.98 7.74 -9.27
C PRO A 77 -8.07 6.66 -9.39
N GLN A 78 -7.78 5.42 -8.96
CA GLN A 78 -8.74 4.32 -9.03
C GLN A 78 -9.72 4.33 -7.84
N VAL A 79 -9.33 4.90 -6.70
CA VAL A 79 -10.12 4.89 -5.46
C VAL A 79 -10.75 6.23 -5.12
N ALA A 80 -10.31 7.34 -5.72
CA ALA A 80 -10.81 8.68 -5.42
C ALA A 80 -12.28 8.92 -5.82
N SER A 81 -12.84 8.04 -6.67
CA SER A 81 -14.24 8.10 -7.12
C SER A 81 -15.10 6.95 -6.61
N MET A 82 -14.56 6.11 -5.73
CA MET A 82 -15.31 5.03 -5.07
C MET A 82 -16.16 5.59 -3.94
#